data_AF-A0A930WPR8-F1
#
_entry.id   AF-A0A930WPR8-F1
#
_cell.length_a   1.000
_cell.length_b   1.000
_cell.length_c   1.000
_cell.angle_alpha   90.00
_cell.angle_beta   90.00
_cell.angle_gamma   90.00
#
_symmetry.space_group_name_H-M   'P 1'
#
loop_
_entity.id
_entity.type
_entity.pdbx_description
1 polymer ?
#
loop_
_entity_poly.entity_id
_entity_poly.type
_entity_poly.pdbx_seq_one_letter_code
_entity_poly.pdbx_strand_id
1 'polypeptide(L)' 'MNSKAVKILLEVLGAVVVSAVLSFIPQEALPFVVDLAIIPLIFVALRRGLVWGCIASTLFGVIHMFIHPSGAGYFMVP' A
#
# COMPACT_ATOMS: atom_id res chain seq x y z
N MET A 1 13.97 19.56 -8.41
CA MET A 1 12.66 19.88 -7.78
C MET A 1 12.84 20.93 -6.70
N ASN A 2 12.29 22.13 -6.89
CA ASN A 2 12.51 23.28 -6.00
C ASN A 2 11.69 23.26 -4.70
N SER A 3 10.60 22.48 -4.63
CA SER A 3 9.75 22.40 -3.42
C SER A 3 9.99 21.11 -2.64
N LYS A 4 10.28 21.25 -1.33
CA LYS A 4 10.39 20.14 -0.37
C LYS A 4 9.08 19.37 -0.24
N ALA A 5 7.94 20.08 -0.24
CA ALA A 5 6.62 19.46 -0.12
C ALA A 5 6.33 18.53 -1.31
N VAL A 6 6.64 18.98 -2.52
CA VAL A 6 6.41 18.18 -3.75
C VAL A 6 7.29 16.92 -3.74
N LYS A 7 8.53 17.00 -3.24
CA LYS A 7 9.40 15.81 -3.09
C LYS A 7 8.78 14.77 -2.16
N ILE A 8 8.26 15.21 -1.01
CA ILE A 8 7.63 14.30 -0.04
C ILE A 8 6.37 13.68 -0.64
N LEU A 9 5.54 14.48 -1.31
CA LEU A 9 4.34 13.99 -1.98
C LEU A 9 4.65 12.92 -3.04
N LEU A 10 5.69 13.13 -3.86
CA LEU A 10 6.10 12.13 -4.85
C LEU A 10 6.60 10.84 -4.20
N GLU A 11 7.31 10.90 -3.08
CA GLU A 11 7.75 9.70 -2.38
C GLU A 11 6.58 8.93 -1.76
N VAL A 12 5.61 9.64 -1.18
CA VAL A 12 4.37 9.05 -0.66
C VAL A 12 3.59 8.39 -1.79
N LEU A 13 3.39 9.10 -2.91
CA LEU A 13 2.68 8.58 -4.07
C LEU A 13 3.40 7.35 -4.67
N GLY A 14 4.73 7.42 -4.79
CA GLY A 14 5.54 6.31 -5.28
C GLY A 14 5.38 5.06 -4.41
N ALA A 15 5.42 5.22 -3.09
CA ALA A 15 5.19 4.09 -2.19
C ALA A 15 3.78 3.52 -2.30
N VAL A 16 2.75 4.35 -2.43
CA VAL A 16 1.36 3.90 -2.63
C VAL A 16 1.24 3.06 -3.91
N VAL A 17 1.84 3.51 -5.01
CA VAL A 17 1.84 2.77 -6.27
C VAL A 17 2.57 1.44 -6.14
N VAL A 18 3.75 1.42 -5.51
CA VAL A 18 4.48 0.17 -5.27
C VAL A 18 3.68 -0.78 -4.37
N SER A 19 3.02 -0.25 -3.34
CA SER A 19 2.13 -1.02 -2.45
C SER A 19 0.99 -1.67 -3.24
N ALA A 20 0.33 -0.88 -4.11
CA ALA A 20 -0.75 -1.34 -4.98
C ALA A 20 -0.32 -2.43 -5.96
N VAL A 21 0.93 -2.40 -6.44
CA VAL A 21 1.44 -3.47 -7.30
C VAL A 21 1.73 -4.73 -6.50
N LEU A 22 2.35 -4.59 -5.32
CA LEU A 22 2.71 -5.73 -4.47
C LEU A 22 1.49 -6.46 -3.90
N SER A 23 0.36 -5.77 -3.71
CA SER A 23 -0.88 -6.40 -3.21
C SER A 23 -1.47 -7.43 -4.19
N PHE A 24 -1.11 -7.40 -5.47
CA PHE A 24 -1.56 -8.40 -6.45
C PHE A 24 -0.74 -9.71 -6.43
N ILE A 25 0.33 -9.78 -5.63
CA ILE A 25 1.16 -10.98 -5.56
C ILE A 25 0.49 -11.96 -4.57
N PRO A 26 -0.02 -13.10 -5.04
CA PRO A 26 -0.73 -14.05 -4.18
C PRO A 26 0.26 -14.74 -3.22
N GLN A 27 -0.16 -14.93 -1.98
CA GLN A 27 0.63 -15.53 -0.90
C GLN A 27 0.00 -16.86 -0.47
N GLU A 28 -0.15 -17.78 -1.42
CA GLU A 28 -0.85 -19.08 -1.25
C GLU A 28 -0.08 -20.12 -0.43
N ALA A 29 1.15 -19.80 0.00
CA ALA A 29 2.07 -20.78 0.58
C ALA A 29 2.03 -20.88 2.12
N LEU A 30 1.23 -20.04 2.80
CA LEU A 30 1.25 -19.92 4.26
C LEU A 30 -0.16 -20.07 4.86
N PRO A 31 -0.29 -20.61 6.08
CA PRO A 31 -1.57 -20.69 6.79
C PRO A 31 -2.10 -19.32 7.24
N PHE A 32 -1.41 -18.24 6.90
CA PHE A 32 -1.76 -16.84 7.18
C PHE A 32 -1.38 -15.98 5.97
N VAL A 33 -2.21 -14.99 5.65
CA VAL A 33 -1.99 -14.07 4.53
C VAL A 33 -1.08 -12.93 4.98
N VAL A 34 0.10 -12.78 4.37
CA VAL A 34 1.00 -11.63 4.58
C VAL A 34 0.85 -10.67 3.42
N ASP A 35 0.24 -9.51 3.63
CA ASP A 35 0.14 -8.51 2.56
C ASP A 35 1.49 -7.80 2.33
N LEU A 36 2.09 -8.02 1.16
CA LEU A 36 3.37 -7.41 0.77
C LEU A 36 3.28 -5.88 0.61
N ALA A 37 2.08 -5.31 0.46
CA ALA A 37 1.86 -3.87 0.42
C ALA A 37 2.34 -3.15 1.69
N ILE A 38 2.45 -3.86 2.82
CA ILE A 38 2.88 -3.27 4.08
C ILE A 38 4.34 -2.77 4.05
N ILE A 39 5.21 -3.37 3.23
CA ILE A 39 6.64 -3.07 3.18
C ILE A 39 6.90 -1.61 2.74
N PRO A 40 6.44 -1.17 1.55
CA PRO A 40 6.60 0.23 1.13
C PRO A 40 5.90 1.24 2.03
N LEU A 41 4.75 0.88 2.64
CA LEU A 41 4.04 1.75 3.58
C LEU A 41 4.83 2.00 4.87
N ILE A 42 5.39 0.94 5.47
CA ILE A 42 6.28 1.05 6.63
C ILE A 42 7.51 1.88 6.28
N PHE A 43 8.11 1.65 5.11
CA PHE A 43 9.28 2.40 4.68
C PHE A 43 9.02 3.91 4.63
N VAL A 44 7.87 4.34 4.09
CA VAL A 44 7.48 5.75 4.08
C VAL A 44 7.23 6.28 5.49
N ALA A 45 6.55 5.51 6.34
CA ALA A 45 6.32 5.90 7.73
C ALA A 45 7.63 6.14 8.49
N LEU A 46 8.62 5.26 8.31
CA LEU A 46 9.94 5.41 8.92
C LEU A 46 10.73 6.58 8.34
N ARG A 47 10.64 6.81 7.03
CA ARG A 47 11.43 7.84 6.34
C ARG A 47 10.88 9.25 6.50
N ARG A 48 9.56 9.41 6.51
CA ARG A 48 8.89 10.72 6.49
C ARG A 48 8.10 11.01 7.76
N GLY A 49 7.92 10.03 8.63
CA GLY A 49 7.20 10.14 9.89
C GLY A 49 5.81 9.52 9.82
N LEU A 50 5.24 9.28 11.01
CA LEU A 50 4.00 8.53 11.18
C LEU A 50 2.83 9.12 10.37
N VAL A 51 2.67 10.45 10.39
CA VAL A 51 1.57 11.14 9.70
C VAL A 51 1.58 10.85 8.20
N TRP A 52 2.75 10.88 7.56
CA TRP A 52 2.87 10.58 6.13
C TRP A 52 2.63 9.10 5.83
N GLY A 53 3.04 8.20 6.73
CA GLY A 53 2.70 6.79 6.65
C GLY A 53 1.19 6.52 6.75
N CYS A 54 0.50 7.22 7.67
CA CYS A 54 -0.96 7.13 7.79
C CYS A 54 -1.67 7.64 6.52
N ILE A 55 -1.20 8.76 5.96
CA ILE A 55 -1.74 9.30 4.70
C ILE A 55 -1.52 8.29 3.56
N ALA A 56 -0.31 7.76 3.42
CA ALA A 56 0.02 6.75 2.41
C ALA A 56 -0.88 5.51 2.54
N SER A 57 -1.07 5.01 3.76
CA SER A 57 -1.88 3.82 4.04
C SER A 57 -3.36 4.06 3.72
N THR A 58 -3.88 5.25 4.05
CA THR A 58 -5.26 5.64 3.73
C THR A 58 -5.46 5.73 2.22
N LEU A 59 -4.53 6.37 1.50
CA LEU A 59 -4.58 6.46 0.03
C LEU A 59 -4.50 5.08 -0.62
N PHE A 60 -3.61 4.22 -0.15
CA PHE A 60 -3.52 2.84 -0.60
C PHE A 60 -4.84 2.10 -0.38
N GLY A 61 -5.42 2.15 0.82
CA GLY A 61 -6.69 1.48 1.11
C GLY A 61 -7.84 1.94 0.21
N VAL A 62 -7.95 3.25 -0.05
CA VAL A 62 -8.94 3.80 -0.98
C VAL A 62 -8.71 3.27 -2.40
N ILE A 63 -7.49 3.32 -2.91
CA ILE A 63 -7.17 2.84 -4.26
C ILE A 63 -7.44 1.33 -4.36
N HIS A 64 -6.96 0.57 -3.38
CA HIS A 64 -7.08 -0.88 -3.31
C HIS A 64 -8.53 -1.34 -3.36
N MET A 65 -9.47 -0.59 -2.76
CA MET A 65 -10.91 -0.87 -2.83
C MET A 65 -11.46 -0.85 -4.27
N PHE A 66 -10.91 -0.03 -5.16
CA PHE A 66 -11.38 0.09 -6.55
C PHE A 66 -10.66 -0.83 -7.52
N ILE A 67 -9.39 -1.14 -7.27
CA ILE A 67 -8.54 -1.88 -8.23
C ILE A 67 -8.41 -3.37 -7.91
N HIS A 68 -8.55 -3.76 -6.64
CA HIS A 68 -8.34 -5.13 -6.24
C HIS A 68 -9.67 -5.90 -6.35
N PRO A 69 -9.69 -7.08 -7.02
CA PRO A 69 -10.92 -7.88 -7.18
C PRO A 69 -11.47 -8.48 -5.87
N SER A 70 -10.92 -8.09 -4.71
CA SER A 70 -11.36 -8.56 -3.38
C SER A 70 -12.70 -8.02 -2.90
N GLY A 71 -13.45 -7.29 -3.72
CA GLY A 71 -14.91 -7.18 -3.54
C GLY A 71 -15.64 -8.54 -3.60
N ALA A 72 -14.99 -9.60 -4.09
CA ALA A 72 -15.55 -10.96 -4.18
C ALA A 72 -14.61 -12.10 -3.69
N GLY A 73 -13.34 -11.80 -3.39
CA GLY A 73 -12.30 -12.82 -3.22
C GLY A 73 -12.11 -13.41 -1.82
N TYR A 74 -12.53 -12.73 -0.75
CA TYR A 74 -12.45 -13.27 0.63
C TYR A 74 -13.69 -14.09 1.04
N PHE A 75 -14.71 -14.20 0.18
CA PHE A 75 -15.94 -14.96 0.41
C PHE A 75 -16.04 -16.27 -0.40
N MET A 76 -14.96 -16.68 -1.05
CA MET A 76 -14.93 -17.90 -1.87
C MET A 76 -13.84 -18.85 -1.36
N VAL A 77 -13.99 -19.31 -0.12
CA VAL A 77 -13.48 -20.63 0.28
C VAL A 77 -14.73 -21.48 0.51
N PRO A 78 -14.91 -22.62 -0.20
CA PRO A 78 -16.01 -23.55 0.10
C PRO A 78 -15.92 -24.12 1.51
#